data_AF-A0A7Y3CGK8-F1
#
_entry.id   AF-A0A7Y3CGK8-F1
#
_cell.length_a   1.000
_cell.length_b   1.000
_cell.length_c   1.000
_cell.angle_alpha   90.00
_cell.angle_beta   90.00
_cell.angle_gamma   90.00
#
_symmetry.space_group_name_H-M   'P 1'
#
loop_
_entity.id
_entity.type
_entity.pdbx_description
1 polymer ?
#
loop_
_entity_poly.entity_id
_entity_poly.type
_entity_poly.pdbx_seq_one_letter_code
_entity_poly.pdbx_strand_id
1 'polypeptide(L)' 'MEIRPDLKTDIGRIELENPVMTASGTFGYAAEFANLVDLNRIGGIIVKGLSLQPSKG' A
#
# COMPACT_ATOMS: atom_id res chain seq x y z
N MET A 1 -11.32 -24.06 -16.62
CA MET A 1 -11.71 -23.18 -15.50
C MET A 1 -10.41 -22.78 -14.81
N GLU A 2 -10.00 -21.51 -14.87
CA GLU A 2 -8.81 -21.05 -14.16
C GLU A 2 -9.13 -21.00 -12.66
N ILE A 3 -8.44 -21.81 -11.87
CA ILE A 3 -8.48 -21.69 -10.41
C ILE A 3 -7.47 -20.59 -10.06
N ARG A 4 -7.97 -19.45 -9.56
CA ARG A 4 -7.12 -18.38 -9.03
C ARG A 4 -7.04 -18.49 -7.51
N PRO A 5 -5.85 -18.35 -6.92
CA PRO A 5 -5.74 -18.33 -5.46
C PRO A 5 -6.44 -17.08 -4.92
N ASP A 6 -7.16 -17.25 -3.81
CA ASP A 6 -7.63 -16.13 -3.01
C ASP A 6 -6.43 -15.54 -2.26
N LEU A 7 -6.20 -14.23 -2.42
CA LEU A 7 -5.08 -13.53 -1.80
C LEU A 7 -5.53 -12.70 -0.58
N LYS A 8 -6.83 -12.63 -0.28
CA LYS A 8 -7.33 -11.87 0.88
C LYS A 8 -6.59 -12.28 2.14
N THR A 9 -6.15 -11.28 2.92
CA THR A 9 -5.34 -11.48 4.12
C THR A 9 -5.90 -10.64 5.26
N ASP A 10 -6.04 -11.25 6.44
CA ASP A 10 -6.38 -10.55 7.68
C ASP A 10 -5.11 -10.34 8.51
N ILE A 11 -4.80 -9.07 8.81
CA ILE A 11 -3.68 -8.69 9.69
C ILE A 11 -4.25 -7.89 10.87
N GLY A 12 -4.40 -8.57 12.00
CA GLY A 12 -4.88 -7.97 13.24
C GLY A 12 -6.36 -7.61 13.22
N ARG A 13 -6.70 -6.40 12.79
CA ARG A 13 -8.10 -5.92 12.64
C ARG A 13 -8.36 -5.32 11.26
N ILE A 14 -7.48 -5.61 10.29
CA ILE A 14 -7.51 -5.02 8.96
C ILE A 14 -7.60 -6.17 7.96
N GLU A 15 -8.68 -6.19 7.19
CA GLU A 15 -8.81 -7.04 6.02
C GLU A 15 -8.19 -6.33 4.81
N LEU A 16 -7.29 -7.02 4.12
CA LEU A 16 -6.64 -6.55 2.89
C LEU A 16 -7.09 -7.43 1.72
N GLU A 17 -7.33 -6.83 0.56
CA GLU A 17 -7.66 -7.57 -0.67
C GLU A 17 -6.51 -8.48 -1.14
N ASN A 18 -5.27 -8.18 -0.73
CA ASN A 18 -4.08 -8.99 -0.98
C ASN A 18 -2.94 -8.59 0.00
N PRO A 19 -1.89 -9.41 0.16
CA PRO A 19 -0.81 -9.11 1.11
C PRO A 19 0.24 -8.12 0.57
N VAL A 20 0.09 -7.61 -0.66
CA VAL A 20 1.08 -6.72 -1.27
C VAL A 20 0.90 -5.31 -0.71
N MET A 21 1.97 -4.79 -0.12
CA MET A 21 2.00 -3.44 0.42
C MET A 21 3.36 -2.77 0.19
N THR A 22 3.36 -1.44 0.09
CA THR A 22 4.59 -0.66 -0.07
C THR A 22 5.37 -0.61 1.24
N ALA A 23 6.70 -0.54 1.18
CA ALA A 23 7.50 -0.24 2.37
C ALA A 23 7.44 1.27 2.67
N SER A 24 7.47 1.66 3.95
CA SER A 24 7.39 3.08 4.33
C SER A 24 8.48 3.91 3.65
N GLY A 25 8.10 5.09 3.14
CA GLY A 25 9.02 6.02 2.50
C GLY A 25 9.50 5.62 1.11
N THR A 26 9.16 4.42 0.61
CA THR A 26 9.51 3.98 -0.75
C THR A 26 8.50 4.42 -1.81
N PHE A 27 7.34 4.92 -1.39
CA PHE A 27 6.21 5.21 -2.26
C PHE A 27 5.54 6.57 -1.97
N GLY A 28 6.25 7.49 -1.30
CA GLY A 28 5.76 8.83 -0.99
C GLY A 28 4.39 8.82 -0.30
N TYR A 29 3.41 9.48 -0.94
CA TYR A 29 1.99 9.43 -0.58
C TYR A 29 1.15 8.76 -1.68
N ALA A 30 1.78 7.92 -2.51
CA ALA A 30 1.23 7.19 -3.65
C ALA A 30 0.72 8.00 -4.84
N ALA A 31 0.35 9.28 -4.66
CA ALA A 31 -0.15 10.14 -5.73
C ALA A 31 0.82 10.23 -6.92
N GLU A 32 2.12 10.18 -6.67
CA GLU A 32 3.18 10.22 -7.67
C GLU A 32 3.19 8.99 -8.59
N PHE A 33 2.64 7.87 -8.11
CA PHE A 33 2.64 6.58 -8.81
C PHE A 33 1.28 6.24 -9.44
N ALA A 34 0.26 7.09 -9.29
CA ALA A 34 -1.07 6.86 -9.86
C ALA A 34 -1.06 6.72 -11.41
N ASN A 35 -0.05 7.28 -12.08
CA ASN A 35 0.14 7.14 -13.53
C ASN A 35 0.90 5.87 -13.93
N LEU A 36 1.48 5.15 -12.98
CA LEU A 36 2.30 3.95 -13.21
C LEU A 36 1.58 2.67 -12.79
N VAL A 37 0.72 2.75 -11.78
CA VAL A 37 -0.04 1.61 -11.24
C VAL A 37 -1.41 2.06 -10.75
N ASP A 38 -2.42 1.22 -10.96
CA ASP A 38 -3.72 1.39 -10.30
C ASP A 38 -3.58 1.12 -8.80
N LEU A 39 -3.68 2.18 -8.02
CA LEU A 39 -3.49 2.15 -6.57
C LEU A 39 -4.50 1.23 -5.87
N ASN A 40 -5.70 1.01 -6.44
CA ASN A 40 -6.72 0.15 -5.85
C ASN A 40 -6.37 -1.34 -5.91
N ARG A 41 -5.32 -1.72 -6.65
CA ARG A 41 -4.85 -3.11 -6.72
C ARG A 41 -3.86 -3.46 -5.61
N ILE A 42 -3.31 -2.46 -4.92
CA ILE A 42 -2.34 -2.66 -3.84
C ILE A 42 -3.12 -2.92 -2.55
N GLY A 43 -2.79 -4.00 -1.83
CA GLY A 43 -3.45 -4.35 -0.58
C GLY A 43 -3.33 -3.27 0.49
N GLY A 44 -2.18 -2.59 0.57
CA GLY A 44 -2.01 -1.42 1.43
C GLY A 44 -0.86 -0.49 1.03
N ILE A 45 -1.01 0.80 1.33
CA ILE A 45 0.02 1.81 1.08
C ILE A 45 0.57 2.29 2.43
N ILE A 46 1.85 2.01 2.68
CA ILE A 46 2.58 2.55 3.84
C ILE A 46 3.30 3.81 3.37
N VAL A 47 2.74 4.97 3.73
CA VAL A 47 3.26 6.29 3.33
C VAL A 47 4.58 6.62 4.03
N LYS A 48 5.22 7.72 3.61
CA LYS A 48 6.36 8.31 4.33
C LYS A 48 5.98 8.60 5.79
N GLY A 49 6.92 8.36 6.70
CA GLY A 49 6.75 8.69 8.12
C GLY A 49 6.42 10.17 8.34
N LEU A 50 5.53 10.42 9.29
CA LEU A 50 5.11 11.76 9.69
C LEU A 50 5.83 12.19 10.96
N SER A 51 6.29 13.44 11.00
CA SER A 51 6.85 14.09 12.18
C SER A 51 5.92 15.23 12.62
N LEU A 52 5.92 15.54 13.92
CA LEU A 52 5.07 16.61 14.48
C LEU A 52 5.38 17.98 13.86
N GLN A 53 6.66 18.25 13.59
CA GLN A 53 7.12 19.44 12.89
C GLN A 53 7.58 19.06 11.47
N PRO A 54 7.46 19.97 10.48
CA PRO A 54 7.97 19.71 9.14
C PRO A 54 9.47 19.39 9.13
N SER A 55 9.85 18.31 8.47
CA SER A 55 11.25 17.99 8.14
C SER A 55 11.51 18.30 6.66
N LYS A 56 12.72 18.78 6.34
CA LYS A 56 13.12 19.07 4.95
C LYS A 56 13.35 17.82 4.10
N GLY A 57 13.29 16.64 4.71
CA GLY A 57 13.65 15.39 4.05
C GLY A 57 14.07 14.39 5.07
#